data_AF-A0A3S0E0H9-F1
#
_entry.id   AF-A0A3S0E0H9-F1
#
_cell.length_a   1.000
_cell.length_b   1.000
_cell.length_c   1.000
_cell.angle_alpha   90.00
_cell.angle_beta   90.00
_cell.angle_gamma   90.00
#
_symmetry.space_group_name_H-M   'P 1'
#
loop_
_entity.id
_entity.type
_entity.pdbx_description
1 polymer ?
#
loop_
_entity_poly.entity_id
_entity_poly.type
_entity_poly.pdbx_seq_one_letter_code
_entity_poly.pdbx_strand_id
1 'polypeptide(L)'
;MSSNPDLQRLSAALEYVDLAAGLYLAGGADHAARLLAAAAEQQLGDLVRLIDVPTATVDARELLARVARAHRPAVVAPREQPGRDWDAPPSAPDGVREETVAFLRAAWFMLEAMGLAALAPERLQQAIDHSTVFGGRSELEPFV
;
A
#
# COMPACT_ATOMS: atom_id res chain seq x y z
N MET A 1 15.66 19.21 20.55
CA MET A 1 14.26 19.21 20.06
C MET A 1 14.26 18.87 18.57
N SER A 2 14.73 17.67 18.19
CA SER A 2 14.67 17.22 16.80
C SER A 2 13.33 16.53 16.59
N SER A 3 12.38 17.24 15.98
CA SER A 3 11.22 16.59 15.35
C SER A 3 11.78 15.59 14.33
N ASN A 4 11.68 14.31 14.66
CA ASN A 4 12.50 13.26 14.09
C ASN A 4 12.11 13.01 12.61
N PRO A 5 12.98 13.28 11.62
CA PRO A 5 12.66 13.20 10.19
C PRO A 5 12.13 11.83 9.77
N ASP A 6 12.55 10.77 10.47
CA ASP A 6 12.08 9.40 10.24
C ASP A 6 10.60 9.22 10.57
N LEU A 7 10.07 9.98 11.55
CA LEU A 7 8.64 9.97 11.86
C LEU A 7 7.81 10.60 10.74
N GLN A 8 8.30 11.69 10.15
CA GLN A 8 7.62 12.35 9.03
C GLN A 8 7.62 11.43 7.80
N ARG A 9 8.72 10.71 7.58
CA ARG A 9 8.81 9.70 6.52
C ARG A 9 7.84 8.55 6.74
N LEU A 10 7.72 8.03 7.97
CA LEU A 10 6.74 6.97 8.27
C LEU A 10 5.30 7.45 8.05
N SER A 11 4.96 8.65 8.53
CA SER A 11 3.61 9.20 8.35
C SER A 11 3.27 9.40 6.87
N ALA A 12 4.21 9.95 6.08
CA ALA A 12 4.01 10.14 4.65
C ALA A 12 3.90 8.80 3.91
N ALA A 13 4.71 7.81 4.29
CA ALA A 13 4.63 6.48 3.70
C ALA A 13 3.26 5.84 3.96
N LEU A 14 2.76 5.87 5.19
CA LEU A 14 1.42 5.35 5.53
C LEU A 14 0.31 6.05 4.74
N GLU A 15 0.42 7.36 4.54
CA GLU A 15 -0.52 8.14 3.73
C GLU A 15 -0.49 7.70 2.26
N TYR A 16 0.71 7.56 1.68
CA TYR A 16 0.87 7.09 0.30
C TYR A 16 0.35 5.67 0.11
N VAL A 17 0.57 4.77 1.08
CA VAL A 17 0.01 3.42 1.05
C VAL A 17 -1.53 3.47 1.07
N ASP A 18 -2.14 4.25 1.97
CA ASP A 18 -3.60 4.37 2.06
C ASP A 18 -4.22 4.94 0.78
N LEU A 19 -3.62 6.00 0.23
CA LEU A 19 -4.05 6.61 -1.03
C LEU A 19 -3.90 5.65 -2.22
N ALA A 20 -2.75 4.97 -2.32
CA ALA A 20 -2.50 4.00 -3.38
C ALA A 20 -3.50 2.85 -3.33
N ALA A 21 -3.75 2.30 -2.14
CA ALA A 21 -4.74 1.24 -1.93
C ALA A 21 -6.16 1.71 -2.26
N GLY A 22 -6.53 2.94 -1.87
CA GLY A 22 -7.81 3.55 -2.22
C GLY A 22 -8.00 3.71 -3.74
N LEU A 23 -6.98 4.18 -4.45
CA LEU A 23 -7.03 4.32 -5.91
C LEU A 23 -7.08 2.96 -6.62
N TYR A 24 -6.33 1.97 -6.13
CA TYR A 24 -6.34 0.61 -6.66
C TYR A 24 -7.73 -0.04 -6.55
N LEU A 25 -8.40 0.17 -5.41
CA LEU A 25 -9.75 -0.34 -5.14
C LEU A 25 -10.82 0.41 -5.93
N ALA A 26 -10.70 1.74 -6.05
CA ALA A 26 -11.65 2.57 -6.80
C ALA A 26 -11.61 2.30 -8.32
N GLY A 27 -10.42 1.97 -8.84
CA GLY A 27 -10.17 1.81 -10.28
C GLY A 27 -10.11 3.13 -11.03
N GLY A 28 -9.51 3.12 -12.23
CA GLY A 28 -9.46 4.28 -13.13
C GLY A 28 -8.28 5.25 -12.94
N ALA A 29 -7.38 4.97 -12.00
CA ALA A 29 -6.16 5.76 -11.78
C ALA A 29 -4.93 4.86 -11.53
N ASP A 30 -4.81 3.76 -12.28
CA ASP A 30 -3.83 2.70 -12.01
C ASP A 30 -2.37 3.20 -12.01
N HIS A 31 -2.02 4.16 -12.89
CA HIS A 31 -0.67 4.73 -12.90
C HIS A 31 -0.37 5.59 -11.66
N ALA A 32 -1.34 6.37 -11.19
CA ALA A 32 -1.18 7.16 -9.97
C ALA A 32 -1.11 6.25 -8.73
N ALA A 33 -1.93 5.20 -8.69
CA ALA A 33 -1.89 4.18 -7.65
C ALA A 33 -0.51 3.51 -7.59
N ARG A 34 0.03 3.13 -8.76
CA ARG A 34 1.38 2.54 -8.88
C ARG A 34 2.47 3.47 -8.35
N LEU A 35 2.48 4.73 -8.77
CA LEU A 35 3.51 5.69 -8.36
C LEU A 35 3.49 5.94 -6.85
N LEU A 36 2.30 6.07 -6.26
CA LEU A 36 2.14 6.22 -4.81
C LEU A 36 2.57 4.96 -4.06
N ALA A 37 2.20 3.77 -4.56
CA ALA A 37 2.61 2.51 -3.95
C ALA A 37 4.13 2.32 -3.99
N ALA A 38 4.77 2.65 -5.13
CA ALA A 38 6.23 2.58 -5.28
C ALA A 38 6.95 3.59 -4.36
N ALA A 39 6.44 4.82 -4.27
CA ALA A 39 7.02 5.83 -3.38
C ALA A 39 6.91 5.41 -1.91
N ALA A 40 5.79 4.80 -1.53
CA ALA A 40 5.58 4.30 -0.17
C ALA A 40 6.50 3.12 0.14
N GLU A 41 6.65 2.16 -0.79
CA GLU A 41 7.58 1.03 -0.70
C GLU A 41 9.00 1.54 -0.46
N GLN A 42 9.48 2.48 -1.26
CA GLN A 42 10.82 3.05 -1.11
C GLN A 42 11.02 3.70 0.27
N GLN A 43 10.06 4.49 0.74
CA GLN A 43 10.15 5.16 2.04
C GLN A 43 10.15 4.16 3.21
N LEU A 44 9.32 3.12 3.15
CA LEU A 44 9.30 2.06 4.15
C LEU A 44 10.61 1.25 4.11
N GLY A 45 11.15 0.96 2.93
CA GLY A 45 12.41 0.25 2.76
C GLY A 45 13.60 1.00 3.36
N ASP A 46 13.65 2.32 3.17
CA ASP A 46 14.64 3.18 3.81
C ASP A 46 14.52 3.15 5.35
N LEU A 47 13.30 3.12 5.89
CA LEU A 47 13.06 3.03 7.33
C LEU A 47 13.46 1.66 7.91
N VAL A 48 13.15 0.57 7.20
CA VAL A 48 13.58 -0.79 7.59
C VAL A 48 15.10 -0.85 7.71
N ARG A 49 15.82 -0.33 6.70
CA ARG A 49 17.30 -0.28 6.70
C ARG A 49 17.86 0.51 7.88
N LEU A 50 17.18 1.57 8.31
CA LEU A 50 17.59 2.37 9.47
C LEU A 50 17.38 1.61 10.80
N ILE A 51 16.32 0.82 10.91
CA ILE A 51 16.00 0.03 12.11
C ILE A 51 16.87 -1.24 12.23
N ASP A 52 17.31 -1.80 11.11
CA ASP A 52 18.23 -2.95 11.08
C ASP A 52 19.69 -2.58 11.41
N VAL A 53 20.03 -1.29 11.52
CA VAL A 53 21.34 -0.87 12.02
C VAL A 53 21.43 -1.23 13.52
N PRO A 54 22.51 -1.90 13.99
CA PRO A 54 22.66 -2.36 15.39
C PRO A 54 22.51 -1.27 16.47
N THR A 55 22.55 0.00 16.08
CA THR A 55 22.44 1.17 16.95
C THR A 55 21.00 1.67 17.12
N ALA A 56 20.00 1.11 16.42
CA ALA A 56 18.61 1.50 16.58
C ALA A 56 18.10 1.07 17.97
N THR A 57 17.91 2.06 18.84
CA THR A 57 17.45 1.85 20.21
C THR A 57 15.97 1.50 20.25
N VAL A 58 15.54 0.77 21.29
CA VAL A 58 14.13 0.41 21.54
C VAL A 58 13.21 1.66 21.51
N ASP A 59 13.73 2.81 21.93
CA ASP A 59 13.04 4.11 21.88
C ASP A 59 12.59 4.52 20.47
N ALA A 60 13.39 4.26 19.44
CA ALA A 60 13.05 4.64 18.07
C ALA A 60 11.83 3.84 17.56
N ARG A 61 11.76 2.54 17.90
CA ARG A 61 10.62 1.68 17.56
C ARG A 61 9.35 2.10 18.28
N GLU A 62 9.44 2.43 19.57
CA GLU A 62 8.26 2.89 20.33
C GLU A 62 7.72 4.24 19.84
N LEU A 63 8.62 5.16 19.44
CA LEU A 63 8.26 6.46 18.89
C LEU A 63 7.53 6.31 17.54
N LEU A 64 8.02 5.43 16.65
CA LEU A 64 7.38 5.11 15.37
C LEU A 64 5.98 4.49 15.60
N ALA A 65 5.87 3.55 16.53
CA ALA A 65 4.59 2.94 16.89
C ALA A 65 3.59 3.98 17.42
N ARG A 66 4.04 4.97 18.20
CA ARG A 66 3.18 6.04 18.73
C ARG A 66 2.65 6.96 17.63
N VAL A 67 3.50 7.38 16.68
CA VAL A 67 3.10 8.27 15.58
C VAL A 67 2.15 7.56 14.63
N ALA A 68 2.42 6.31 14.30
CA ALA A 68 1.53 5.54 13.46
C ALA A 68 0.14 5.35 14.09
N ARG A 69 0.03 5.21 15.42
CA ARG A 69 -1.29 5.24 16.10
C ARG A 69 -2.01 6.58 16.00
N ALA A 70 -1.25 7.68 15.85
CA ALA A 70 -1.79 9.02 15.69
C ALA A 70 -2.13 9.38 14.24
N HIS A 71 -1.71 8.55 13.27
CA HIS A 71 -2.01 8.75 11.86
C HIS A 71 -3.52 8.59 11.61
N ARG A 72 -4.16 9.64 11.07
CA ARG A 72 -5.54 9.57 10.61
C ARG A 72 -5.53 9.43 9.09
N PRO A 73 -6.07 8.32 8.53
CA PRO A 73 -6.12 8.13 7.09
C PRO A 73 -6.96 9.23 6.42
N ALA A 74 -6.53 9.64 5.23
CA ALA A 74 -7.26 10.63 4.45
C ALA A 74 -8.57 10.03 3.93
N VAL A 75 -9.69 10.73 4.15
CA VAL A 75 -10.99 10.32 3.62
C VAL A 75 -11.02 10.65 2.12
N VAL A 76 -10.63 9.70 1.29
CA VAL A 76 -10.92 9.73 -0.15
C VAL A 76 -12.36 9.24 -0.34
N ALA A 77 -13.23 10.13 -0.83
CA ALA A 77 -14.60 9.76 -1.18
C ALA A 77 -14.56 8.76 -2.36
N PRO A 78 -15.42 7.71 -2.35
CA PRO A 78 -15.59 6.85 -3.51
C PRO A 78 -15.97 7.73 -4.70
N ARG A 79 -15.15 7.73 -5.74
CA ARG A 79 -15.51 8.40 -6.99
C ARG A 79 -16.58 7.54 -7.66
N GLU A 80 -17.69 8.14 -8.08
CA GLU A 80 -18.63 7.46 -8.99
C GLU A 80 -17.80 6.95 -10.17
N GLN A 81 -17.83 5.64 -10.39
CA GLN A 81 -17.17 5.03 -11.54
C GLN A 81 -17.74 5.71 -12.79
N PRO A 82 -16.94 6.45 -13.58
CA PRO A 82 -17.41 6.88 -14.89
C PRO A 82 -17.80 5.60 -15.64
N GLY A 83 -19.01 5.60 -16.19
CA GLY A 83 -19.66 4.43 -16.77
C GLY A 83 -18.66 3.58 -17.54
N ARG A 84 -18.42 2.37 -17.04
CA ARG A 84 -17.67 1.36 -17.75
C ARG A 84 -18.41 1.14 -19.07
N ASP A 85 -17.82 1.56 -20.19
CA ASP A 85 -18.23 1.11 -21.51
C ASP A 85 -18.02 -0.41 -21.52
N TRP A 86 -19.08 -1.16 -21.23
CA TRP A 86 -19.07 -2.62 -21.22
C TRP A 86 -18.77 -3.22 -22.60
N ASP A 87 -18.74 -2.39 -23.64
CA ASP A 87 -18.45 -2.74 -25.03
C ASP A 87 -16.99 -2.52 -25.45
N ALA A 88 -16.13 -1.99 -24.57
CA ALA A 88 -14.69 -1.94 -24.84
C ALA A 88 -14.09 -3.34 -24.61
N PRO A 89 -13.35 -3.92 -25.59
CA PRO A 89 -12.61 -5.16 -25.34
C PRO A 89 -11.70 -4.94 -24.14
N PRO A 90 -11.50 -5.93 -23.25
CA PRO A 90 -10.59 -5.78 -22.12
C PRO A 90 -9.24 -5.36 -22.70
N SER A 91 -8.82 -4.12 -22.42
CA SER A 91 -7.45 -3.72 -22.68
C SER A 91 -6.59 -4.76 -21.98
N ALA A 92 -5.63 -5.35 -22.70
CA ALA A 92 -4.67 -6.30 -22.14
C ALA A 92 -4.25 -5.83 -20.74
N PRO A 93 -4.07 -6.72 -19.75
CA PRO A 93 -3.75 -6.31 -18.39
C PRO A 93 -2.51 -5.42 -18.46
N ASP A 94 -2.70 -4.12 -18.31
CA ASP A 94 -1.60 -3.20 -18.13
C ASP A 94 -0.97 -3.67 -16.81
N GLY A 95 0.22 -4.27 -16.88
CA GLY A 95 0.94 -4.86 -15.75
C GLY A 95 1.09 -3.90 -14.56
N VAL A 96 0.82 -2.61 -14.77
CA VAL A 96 0.56 -1.57 -13.77
C VAL A 96 -0.28 -2.05 -12.59
N ARG A 97 -1.39 -2.79 -12.78
CA ARG A 97 -2.21 -3.26 -11.64
C ARG A 97 -1.50 -4.34 -10.83
N GLU A 98 -0.82 -5.26 -11.50
CA GLU A 98 -0.04 -6.33 -10.84
C GLU A 98 1.15 -5.74 -10.09
N GLU A 99 1.84 -4.78 -10.70
CA GLU A 99 2.94 -4.05 -10.08
C GLU A 99 2.48 -3.22 -8.89
N THR A 100 1.32 -2.56 -8.98
CA THR A 100 0.72 -1.84 -7.85
C THR A 100 0.47 -2.78 -6.68
N VAL A 101 -0.12 -3.96 -6.94
CA VAL A 101 -0.35 -4.98 -5.91
C VAL A 101 0.96 -5.49 -5.31
N ALA A 102 2.00 -5.68 -6.12
CA ALA A 102 3.31 -6.09 -5.64
C ALA A 102 3.90 -5.06 -4.67
N PHE A 103 3.84 -3.76 -5.00
CA PHE A 103 4.27 -2.68 -4.11
C PHE A 103 3.45 -2.62 -2.82
N LEU A 104 2.12 -2.79 -2.90
CA LEU A 104 1.25 -2.81 -1.72
C LEU A 104 1.56 -3.99 -0.81
N ARG A 105 1.81 -5.19 -1.35
CA ARG A 105 2.24 -6.35 -0.56
C ARG A 105 3.62 -6.13 0.07
N ALA A 106 4.57 -5.54 -0.65
CA ALA A 106 5.88 -5.19 -0.10
C ALA A 106 5.75 -4.22 1.08
N ALA A 107 4.91 -3.19 0.96
CA ALA A 107 4.62 -2.25 2.04
C ALA A 107 4.04 -2.95 3.28
N TRP A 108 3.10 -3.89 3.10
CA TRP A 108 2.58 -4.71 4.19
C TRP A 108 3.69 -5.47 4.92
N PHE A 109 4.52 -6.20 4.18
CA PHE A 109 5.61 -6.98 4.78
C PHE A 109 6.64 -6.12 5.50
N MET A 110 6.94 -4.92 4.99
CA MET A 110 7.85 -4.00 5.66
C MET A 110 7.28 -3.45 6.96
N LEU A 111 5.97 -3.14 7.00
CA LEU A 111 5.29 -2.78 8.24
C LEU A 111 5.32 -3.94 9.24
N GLU A 112 5.12 -5.16 8.78
CA GLU A 112 5.20 -6.37 9.61
C GLU A 112 6.62 -6.59 10.18
N ALA A 113 7.66 -6.46 9.34
CA ALA A 113 9.06 -6.58 9.76
C ALA A 113 9.44 -5.53 10.82
N MET A 114 8.88 -4.32 10.74
CA MET A 114 9.06 -3.28 11.75
C MET A 114 8.21 -3.48 13.02
N GLY A 115 7.33 -4.49 13.06
CA GLY A 115 6.38 -4.72 14.16
C GLY A 115 5.21 -3.73 14.17
N LEU A 116 4.93 -3.09 13.03
CA LEU A 116 3.94 -2.04 12.83
C LEU A 116 2.72 -2.52 12.02
N ALA A 117 2.54 -3.83 11.81
CA ALA A 117 1.41 -4.38 11.05
C ALA A 117 0.03 -3.93 11.55
N ALA A 118 -0.14 -3.74 12.87
CA ALA A 118 -1.38 -3.23 13.45
C ALA A 118 -1.74 -1.78 13.03
N LEU A 119 -0.83 -1.11 12.33
CA LEU A 119 -0.94 0.28 11.90
C LEU A 119 -1.10 0.38 10.38
N ALA A 120 -1.11 -0.76 9.68
CA ALA A 120 -1.40 -0.82 8.27
C ALA A 120 -2.80 -0.24 8.00
N PRO A 121 -2.97 0.62 6.99
CA PRO A 121 -4.28 1.15 6.62
C PRO A 121 -5.24 0.01 6.27
N GLU A 122 -6.51 0.10 6.69
CA GLU A 122 -7.51 -0.95 6.39
C GLU A 122 -7.67 -1.19 4.88
N ARG A 123 -7.57 -0.13 4.08
CA ARG A 123 -7.63 -0.21 2.61
C ARG A 123 -6.47 -1.03 2.03
N LEU A 124 -5.30 -1.05 2.67
CA LEU A 124 -4.17 -1.87 2.24
C LEU A 124 -4.53 -3.35 2.31
N GLN A 125 -5.07 -3.79 3.44
CA GLN A 125 -5.52 -5.16 3.63
C GLN A 125 -6.61 -5.51 2.60
N GLN A 126 -7.61 -4.65 2.44
CA GLN A 126 -8.68 -4.83 1.45
C GLN A 126 -8.14 -4.93 0.01
N ALA A 127 -7.16 -4.10 -0.36
CA ALA A 127 -6.53 -4.14 -1.68
C ALA A 127 -5.77 -5.46 -1.93
N ILE A 128 -5.04 -5.94 -0.92
CA ILE A 128 -4.33 -7.22 -0.98
C ILE A 128 -5.33 -8.38 -1.09
N ASP A 129 -6.37 -8.40 -0.26
CA ASP A 129 -7.41 -9.44 -0.28
C ASP A 129 -8.18 -9.45 -1.60
N HIS A 130 -8.52 -8.28 -2.14
CA HIS A 130 -9.16 -8.18 -3.45
C HIS A 130 -8.23 -8.69 -4.55
N SER A 131 -6.92 -8.41 -4.48
CA SER A 131 -5.97 -8.88 -5.50
C SER A 131 -5.79 -10.41 -5.54
N THR A 132 -5.95 -11.11 -4.41
CA THR A 132 -5.79 -12.58 -4.33
C THR A 132 -7.03 -13.32 -4.84
N VAL A 133 -8.22 -12.71 -4.73
CA VAL A 133 -9.49 -13.30 -5.20
C VAL A 133 -9.62 -13.26 -6.73
N PHE A 134 -9.09 -12.23 -7.40
CA PHE A 134 -9.19 -12.10 -8.86
C PHE A 134 -8.09 -12.83 -9.64
N GLY A 135 -6.98 -13.21 -8.99
CA GLY A 135 -5.92 -14.02 -9.62
C GLY A 135 -6.26 -15.50 -9.80
N GLY A 136 -7.23 -16.04 -9.04
CA GLY A 136 -7.52 -17.48 -9.00
C GLY A 136 -8.64 -17.97 -9.93
N ARG A 137 -9.32 -17.08 -10.66
CA ARG A 137 -10.58 -17.45 -11.36
C ARG A 137 -10.50 -17.53 -12.88
N SER A 138 -9.34 -17.27 -13.48
CA SER A 138 -9.20 -17.19 -14.94
C SER A 138 -8.49 -18.40 -15.60
N GLU A 139 -8.10 -19.43 -14.83
CA GLU A 139 -7.35 -20.60 -15.37
C GLU A 139 -7.98 -21.97 -15.05
N LEU A 140 -9.25 -22.04 -14.64
CA LEU A 140 -9.93 -23.34 -14.56
C LEU A 140 -10.63 -23.63 -15.90
N GLU A 141 -9.85 -24.09 -16.88
CA GLU A 141 -10.44 -24.79 -18.03
C GLU A 141 -11.19 -26.02 -17.51
N PRO A 142 -12.43 -26.27 -17.98
CA PRO A 142 -13.12 -27.51 -17.67
C PRO A 142 -12.37 -28.65 -18.35
N PHE A 143 -11.85 -29.58 -17.56
CA PHE A 143 -11.43 -30.89 -18.07
C PHE A 143 -12.64 -31.57 -18.71
N VAL A 144 -12.68 -31.60 -20.04
CA VAL A 144 -13.55 -32.47 -20.85
C VAL A 144 -12.68 -33.52 -21.49
#